data_AF-A0A7S3WXV2-F1
#
_entry.id   AF-A0A7S3WXV2-F1
#
_cell.length_a   1.000
_cell.length_b   1.000
_cell.length_c   1.000
_cell.angle_alpha   90.00
_cell.angle_beta   90.00
_cell.angle_gamma   90.00
#
_symmetry.space_group_name_H-M   'P 1'
#
loop_
_entity.id
_entity.type
_entity.pdbx_description
1 polymer ?
#
loop_
_entity_poly.entity_id
_entity_poly.type
_entity_poly.pdbx_seq_one_letter_code
_entity_poly.pdbx_strand_id
1 'polypeptide(L)'
;ERERAMRSLLGVCGRLAAAPLGVSSRRFASSMGEGLCTTLSDEQTALKELARRFAAEEMIPVAAAFDQSMKYPIEVFTKAWELGLVNTHIPEAYGGLGLGCIEGVIIGEELAYGCTGIMTAMEANGLAEAPVIIAGNEAQKTKYLGRMTEEPLQ
;
A
#
# COMPACT_ATOMS: atom_id res chain seq x y z
N GLU A 1 -40.56 -9.70 26.28
CA GLU A 1 -39.55 -8.67 26.68
C GLU A 1 -38.60 -8.24 25.56
N ARG A 2 -38.18 -9.11 24.62
CA ARG A 2 -37.36 -8.69 23.46
C ARG A 2 -38.04 -7.77 22.45
N GLU A 3 -39.37 -7.76 22.39
CA GLU A 3 -40.13 -6.92 21.44
C GLU A 3 -40.38 -5.49 21.95
N ARG A 4 -40.21 -5.26 23.26
CA ARG A 4 -40.40 -3.95 23.90
C ARG A 4 -39.11 -3.11 23.87
N ALA A 5 -37.94 -3.74 23.72
CA ALA A 5 -36.67 -3.06 23.51
C ALA A 5 -36.47 -2.56 22.07
N MET A 6 -37.12 -3.19 21.09
CA MET A 6 -36.97 -2.81 19.67
C MET A 6 -37.86 -1.62 19.26
N ARG A 7 -38.85 -1.26 20.09
CA ARG A 7 -39.77 -0.15 19.84
C ARG A 7 -39.34 1.18 20.50
N SER A 8 -38.27 1.21 21.31
CA SER A 8 -37.75 2.47 21.86
C SER A 8 -36.72 3.17 20.96
N LEU A 9 -36.31 2.55 19.84
CA LEU A 9 -35.32 3.12 18.92
C LEU A 9 -35.93 3.70 17.63
N LEU A 10 -37.23 3.53 17.41
CA LEU A 10 -37.95 3.98 16.19
C LEU A 10 -38.69 5.32 16.37
N GLY A 11 -38.36 6.06 17.42
CA GLY A 11 -39.12 7.22 17.85
C GLY A 11 -38.47 8.58 17.62
N VAL A 12 -37.79 8.84 16.49
CA VAL A 12 -37.65 10.21 15.95
C VAL A 12 -37.48 10.13 14.42
N CYS A 13 -38.59 9.97 13.70
CA CYS A 13 -38.67 10.41 12.31
C CYS A 13 -38.96 11.91 12.33
N GLY A 14 -38.00 12.73 11.92
CA GLY A 14 -38.13 14.18 11.97
C GLY A 14 -37.16 14.91 11.05
N ARG A 15 -37.67 15.20 9.84
CA ARG A 15 -37.22 16.22 8.87
C ARG A 15 -36.13 15.81 7.88
N LEU A 16 -36.58 15.67 6.63
CA LEU A 16 -35.76 15.87 5.43
C LEU A 16 -35.00 17.20 5.54
N ALA A 17 -33.68 17.12 5.39
CA ALA A 17 -32.87 18.19 4.84
C ALA A 17 -31.96 17.55 3.79
N ALA A 18 -32.05 18.02 2.55
CA ALA A 18 -31.15 17.63 1.48
C ALA A 18 -29.72 17.98 1.90
N ALA A 19 -28.86 16.97 2.02
CA ALA A 19 -27.44 17.19 2.24
C ALA A 19 -26.83 17.76 0.95
N PRO A 20 -26.15 18.91 0.98
CA PRO A 20 -25.32 19.29 -0.15
C PRO A 20 -24.17 18.29 -0.22
N LEU A 21 -23.78 17.89 -1.44
CA LEU A 21 -22.59 17.10 -1.71
C LEU A 21 -21.37 17.82 -1.10
N GLY A 22 -21.00 17.41 0.11
CA GLY A 22 -19.87 17.94 0.83
C GLY A 22 -18.60 17.40 0.20
N VAL A 23 -17.95 18.22 -0.63
CA VAL A 23 -16.55 18.04 -1.01
C VAL A 23 -15.76 17.86 0.27
N SER A 24 -15.09 16.72 0.41
CA SER A 24 -14.19 16.43 1.51
C SER A 24 -13.15 17.54 1.59
N SER A 25 -13.32 18.45 2.54
CA SER A 25 -12.27 19.41 2.90
C SER A 25 -11.18 18.62 3.58
N ARG A 26 -10.27 18.04 2.78
CA ARG A 26 -8.95 17.63 3.27
C ARG A 26 -8.39 18.88 3.94
N ARG A 27 -8.25 18.85 5.27
CA ARG A 27 -7.48 19.86 5.99
C ARG A 27 -6.04 19.68 5.52
N PHE A 28 -5.68 20.41 4.47
CA PHE A 28 -4.31 20.56 4.03
C PHE A 28 -3.50 21.04 5.22
N ALA A 29 -2.37 20.38 5.47
CA ALA A 29 -1.47 20.65 6.56
C ALA A 29 -1.19 22.16 6.68
N SER A 30 -1.28 22.65 7.92
CA SER A 30 -1.03 24.04 8.30
C SER A 30 0.48 24.33 8.31
N SER A 31 1.06 24.47 7.12
CA SER A 31 2.13 25.42 6.77
C SER A 31 2.60 25.11 5.35
N MET A 32 1.91 25.66 4.35
CA MET A 32 2.39 25.58 2.97
C MET A 32 3.53 26.60 2.81
N GLY A 33 4.76 26.11 2.77
CA GLY A 33 5.86 26.90 2.22
C GLY A 33 5.52 27.20 0.76
N GLU A 34 5.44 28.48 0.40
CA GLU A 34 5.30 28.89 -1.00
C GLU A 34 6.61 28.55 -1.73
N GLY A 35 6.64 27.43 -2.47
CA GLY A 35 7.81 27.02 -3.25
C GLY A 35 7.87 25.53 -3.62
N LEU A 36 8.93 25.15 -4.34
CA LEU A 36 9.27 23.75 -4.61
C LEU A 36 9.73 23.07 -3.31
N CYS A 37 9.02 22.03 -2.88
CA CYS A 37 9.44 21.20 -1.75
C CYS A 37 10.23 19.99 -2.28
N THR A 38 11.53 19.93 -1.98
CA THR A 38 12.42 18.83 -2.38
C THR A 38 12.76 17.90 -1.22
N THR A 39 12.18 18.12 -0.04
CA THR A 39 12.43 17.33 1.16
C THR A 39 11.34 16.28 1.33
N LEU A 40 11.73 15.09 1.80
CA LEU A 40 10.79 14.03 2.18
C LEU A 40 10.09 14.38 3.49
N SER A 41 8.88 13.87 3.69
CA SER A 41 8.23 13.87 5.00
C SER A 41 8.92 12.91 5.96
N ASP A 42 8.61 13.00 7.26
CA ASP A 42 9.13 12.08 8.27
C ASP A 42 8.70 10.62 7.98
N GLU A 43 7.45 10.42 7.53
CA GLU A 43 6.93 9.10 7.14
C GLU A 43 7.65 8.54 5.91
N GLN A 44 7.88 9.37 4.90
CA GLN A 44 8.64 8.99 3.70
C GLN A 44 10.10 8.67 4.03
N THR A 45 10.69 9.41 4.97
CA THR A 45 12.06 9.16 5.46
C THR A 45 12.13 7.83 6.21
N ALA A 46 11.15 7.52 7.06
CA ALA A 46 11.07 6.24 7.74
C ALA A 46 10.91 5.05 6.77
N LEU A 47 10.08 5.20 5.73
CA LEU A 47 9.95 4.20 4.66
C LEU A 47 11.27 3.98 3.91
N LYS A 48 11.95 5.07 3.57
CA LYS A 48 13.28 5.02 2.93
C LYS A 48 14.28 4.24 3.78
N GLU A 49 14.37 4.56 5.06
CA GLU A 49 15.29 3.90 5.99
C GLU A 49 14.96 2.42 6.17
N LEU A 50 13.68 2.07 6.27
CA LEU A 50 13.24 0.68 6.35
C LEU A 50 13.67 -0.10 5.10
N ALA A 51 13.37 0.42 3.92
CA ALA A 51 13.71 -0.22 2.66
C ALA A 51 15.24 -0.31 2.46
N ARG A 52 16.02 0.72 2.84
CA ARG A 52 17.49 0.70 2.79
C ARG A 52 18.07 -0.41 3.65
N ARG A 53 17.58 -0.55 4.90
CA ARG A 53 18.04 -1.60 5.81
C ARG A 53 17.70 -2.98 5.27
N PHE A 54 16.48 -3.18 4.79
CA PHE A 54 16.08 -4.43 4.16
C PHE A 54 16.97 -4.78 2.96
N ALA A 55 17.23 -3.81 2.07
CA ALA A 55 18.14 -4.01 0.95
C ALA A 55 19.55 -4.41 1.41
N ALA A 56 20.10 -3.73 2.42
CA ALA A 56 21.43 -3.98 2.94
C ALA A 56 21.59 -5.33 3.64
N GLU A 57 20.59 -5.72 4.44
CA GLU A 57 20.65 -6.89 5.32
C GLU A 57 20.14 -8.17 4.64
N GLU A 58 19.14 -8.05 3.76
CA GLU A 58 18.41 -9.20 3.21
C GLU A 58 18.61 -9.40 1.70
N MET A 59 18.89 -8.34 0.93
CA MET A 59 19.05 -8.44 -0.53
C MET A 59 20.52 -8.51 -0.97
N ILE A 60 21.35 -7.56 -0.54
CA ILE A 60 22.76 -7.44 -0.96
C ILE A 60 23.56 -8.75 -0.71
N PRO A 61 23.46 -9.41 0.45
CA PRO A 61 24.28 -10.60 0.72
C PRO A 61 23.98 -11.78 -0.21
N VAL A 62 22.77 -11.84 -0.78
CA VAL A 62 22.29 -12.97 -1.60
C VAL A 62 22.20 -12.63 -3.09
N ALA A 63 22.28 -11.35 -3.46
CA ALA A 63 22.07 -10.86 -4.82
C ALA A 63 22.91 -11.59 -5.88
N ALA A 64 24.23 -11.72 -5.66
CA ALA A 64 25.13 -12.38 -6.60
C ALA A 64 24.84 -13.88 -6.77
N ALA A 65 24.39 -14.56 -5.70
CA ALA A 65 24.04 -15.97 -5.76
C ALA A 65 22.72 -16.18 -6.54
N PHE A 66 21.75 -15.29 -6.37
CA PHE A 66 20.51 -15.32 -7.15
C PHE A 66 20.74 -15.01 -8.62
N ASP A 67 21.59 -14.04 -8.95
CA ASP A 67 21.98 -13.72 -10.33
C ASP A 67 22.60 -14.94 -11.03
N GLN A 68 23.59 -15.58 -10.40
CA GLN A 68 24.27 -16.75 -10.99
C GLN A 68 23.37 -17.99 -11.10
N SER A 69 22.50 -18.22 -10.11
CA SER A 69 21.67 -19.42 -10.06
C SER A 69 20.35 -19.29 -10.80
N MET A 70 19.92 -18.07 -11.16
CA MET A 70 18.61 -17.74 -11.73
C MET A 70 17.42 -18.29 -10.93
N LYS A 71 17.62 -18.54 -9.63
CA LYS A 71 16.54 -19.00 -8.74
C LYS A 71 15.61 -17.85 -8.40
N TYR A 72 14.36 -18.19 -8.14
CA TYR A 72 13.38 -17.22 -7.68
C TYR A 72 13.60 -16.88 -6.19
N PRO A 73 13.67 -15.60 -5.79
CA PRO A 73 14.02 -15.19 -4.43
C PRO A 73 12.81 -15.21 -3.48
N ILE A 74 12.12 -16.36 -3.37
CA ILE A 74 10.85 -16.48 -2.62
C ILE A 74 10.98 -16.11 -1.13
N GLU A 75 12.11 -16.45 -0.51
CA GLU A 75 12.38 -16.17 0.89
C GLU A 75 12.54 -14.66 1.14
N VAL A 76 13.26 -13.97 0.25
CA VAL A 76 13.44 -12.52 0.31
C VAL A 76 12.10 -11.82 0.04
N PHE A 77 11.33 -12.29 -0.95
CA PHE A 77 9.99 -11.77 -1.23
C PHE A 77 9.07 -11.90 -0.01
N THR A 78 9.03 -13.06 0.64
CA THR A 78 8.18 -13.30 1.80
C THR A 78 8.51 -12.33 2.94
N LYS A 79 9.80 -12.12 3.23
CA LYS A 79 10.22 -11.13 4.23
C LYS A 79 9.84 -9.70 3.84
N ALA A 80 9.98 -9.33 2.57
CA ALA A 80 9.57 -8.02 2.08
C ALA A 80 8.05 -7.78 2.24
N TRP A 81 7.25 -8.83 2.00
CA TRP A 81 5.80 -8.82 2.22
C TRP A 81 5.42 -8.65 3.68
N GLU A 82 6.07 -9.38 4.60
CA GLU A 82 5.86 -9.24 6.04
C GLU A 82 6.17 -7.83 6.56
N LEU A 83 7.12 -7.14 5.93
CA LEU A 83 7.51 -5.76 6.26
C LEU A 83 6.67 -4.68 5.55
N GLY A 84 5.74 -5.06 4.67
CA GLY A 84 4.92 -4.12 3.90
C GLY A 84 5.69 -3.37 2.80
N LEU A 85 6.74 -3.97 2.25
CA LEU A 85 7.56 -3.39 1.17
C LEU A 85 7.11 -3.79 -0.23
N VAL A 86 6.04 -4.57 -0.35
CA VAL A 86 5.41 -5.00 -1.62
C VAL A 86 3.90 -4.78 -1.56
N ASN A 87 3.24 -4.79 -2.73
CA ASN A 87 1.79 -4.58 -2.86
C ASN A 87 1.33 -3.25 -2.22
N THR A 88 2.23 -2.26 -2.22
CA THR A 88 2.14 -1.01 -1.43
C THR A 88 0.98 -0.11 -1.85
N HIS A 89 0.57 -0.19 -3.11
CA HIS A 89 -0.49 0.63 -3.70
C HIS A 89 -1.89 0.06 -3.48
N ILE A 90 -2.03 -1.16 -2.94
CA ILE A 90 -3.35 -1.73 -2.67
C ILE A 90 -4.09 -0.84 -1.68
N PRO A 91 -5.31 -0.35 -1.99
CA PRO A 91 -6.08 0.48 -1.08
C PRO A 91 -6.37 -0.19 0.27
N GLU A 92 -6.43 0.59 1.34
CA GLU A 92 -6.77 0.13 2.69
C GLU A 92 -8.10 -0.65 2.74
N ALA A 93 -9.06 -0.29 1.88
CA ALA A 93 -10.36 -0.97 1.77
C ALA A 93 -10.24 -2.47 1.39
N TYR A 94 -9.09 -2.88 0.83
CA TYR A 94 -8.77 -4.27 0.47
C TYR A 94 -7.60 -4.84 1.30
N GLY A 95 -7.29 -4.23 2.45
CA GLY A 95 -6.28 -4.68 3.39
C GLY A 95 -4.84 -4.26 3.07
N GLY A 96 -4.64 -3.38 2.10
CA GLY A 96 -3.31 -2.86 1.75
C GLY A 96 -2.92 -1.58 2.51
N LEU A 97 -1.77 -1.01 2.15
CA LEU A 97 -1.23 0.19 2.79
C LEU A 97 -1.73 1.51 2.15
N GLY A 98 -2.30 1.45 0.96
CA GLY A 98 -2.82 2.64 0.26
C GLY A 98 -1.76 3.68 -0.08
N LEU A 99 -0.49 3.29 -0.21
CA LEU A 99 0.61 4.21 -0.46
C LEU A 99 0.54 4.82 -1.86
N GLY A 100 0.99 6.07 -1.99
CA GLY A 100 1.04 6.79 -3.25
C GLY A 100 2.29 6.46 -4.08
N CYS A 101 2.35 7.02 -5.29
CA CYS A 101 3.47 6.77 -6.20
C CYS A 101 4.82 7.26 -5.65
N ILE A 102 4.84 8.31 -4.83
CA ILE A 102 6.09 8.83 -4.26
C ILE A 102 6.68 7.82 -3.27
N GLU A 103 5.84 7.29 -2.37
CA GLU A 103 6.23 6.24 -1.44
C GLU A 103 6.68 4.97 -2.18
N GLY A 104 5.96 4.59 -3.24
CA GLY A 104 6.34 3.46 -4.10
C GLY A 104 7.72 3.65 -4.75
N VAL A 105 8.00 4.84 -5.29
CA VAL A 105 9.32 5.16 -5.88
C VAL A 105 10.43 5.15 -4.82
N ILE A 106 10.18 5.70 -3.64
CA ILE A 106 11.13 5.68 -2.52
C ILE A 106 11.49 4.24 -2.16
N ILE A 107 10.49 3.37 -1.96
CA ILE A 107 10.73 1.97 -1.63
C ILE A 107 11.48 1.28 -2.79
N GLY A 108 11.00 1.46 -4.03
CA GLY A 108 11.58 0.86 -5.22
C GLY A 108 13.05 1.23 -5.45
N GLU A 109 13.43 2.50 -5.27
CA GLU A 109 14.82 2.96 -5.40
C GLU A 109 15.75 2.27 -4.40
N GLU A 110 15.28 2.15 -3.16
CA GLU A 110 16.05 1.58 -2.05
C GLU A 110 16.22 0.06 -2.20
N LEU A 111 15.18 -0.66 -2.66
CA LEU A 111 15.27 -2.08 -2.99
C LEU A 111 16.15 -2.32 -4.24
N ALA A 112 16.01 -1.47 -5.26
CA ALA A 112 16.80 -1.53 -6.48
C ALA A 112 18.30 -1.35 -6.23
N TYR A 113 18.66 -0.53 -5.24
CA TYR A 113 20.04 -0.41 -4.78
C TYR A 113 20.63 -1.74 -4.31
N GLY A 114 19.81 -2.59 -3.67
CA GLY A 114 20.23 -3.91 -3.24
C GLY A 114 20.40 -4.88 -4.42
N CYS A 115 19.33 -5.07 -5.20
CA CYS A 115 19.36 -5.86 -6.43
C CYS A 115 18.14 -5.53 -7.30
N THR A 116 18.38 -5.03 -8.52
CA THR A 116 17.32 -4.70 -9.47
C THR A 116 16.55 -5.93 -9.96
N GLY A 117 17.19 -7.11 -10.05
CA GLY A 117 16.52 -8.36 -10.44
C GLY A 117 15.49 -8.81 -9.40
N ILE A 118 15.88 -8.83 -8.12
CA ILE A 118 14.97 -9.15 -7.02
C ILE A 118 13.88 -8.08 -6.89
N MET A 119 14.24 -6.80 -6.95
CA MET A 119 13.25 -5.70 -6.91
C MET A 119 12.24 -5.83 -8.05
N THR A 120 12.68 -6.09 -9.29
CA THR A 120 11.77 -6.25 -10.44
C THR A 120 10.81 -7.41 -10.24
N ALA A 121 11.29 -8.52 -9.67
CA ALA A 121 10.43 -9.64 -9.36
C ALA A 121 9.30 -9.21 -8.40
N MET A 122 9.62 -8.46 -7.34
CA MET A 122 8.66 -7.92 -6.39
C MET A 122 7.68 -6.91 -7.03
N GLU A 123 8.20 -5.93 -7.78
CA GLU A 123 7.43 -4.82 -8.38
C GLU A 123 6.51 -5.29 -9.52
N ALA A 124 6.76 -6.46 -10.09
CA ALA A 124 5.87 -7.06 -11.09
C ALA A 124 4.43 -7.23 -10.56
N ASN A 125 4.24 -7.40 -9.24
CA ASN A 125 2.92 -7.40 -8.62
C ASN A 125 2.23 -6.04 -8.80
N GLY A 126 2.92 -4.95 -8.48
CA GLY A 126 2.41 -3.59 -8.65
C GLY A 126 1.96 -3.32 -10.10
N LEU A 127 2.72 -3.83 -11.08
CA LEU A 127 2.34 -3.74 -12.50
C LEU A 127 1.05 -4.50 -12.84
N ALA A 128 0.86 -5.68 -12.24
CA ALA A 128 -0.35 -6.49 -12.44
C ALA A 128 -1.56 -5.94 -11.67
N GLU A 129 -1.33 -5.34 -10.50
CA GLU A 129 -2.35 -4.76 -9.62
C GLU A 129 -2.88 -3.43 -10.16
N ALA A 130 -2.02 -2.59 -10.75
CA ALA A 130 -2.36 -1.26 -11.27
C ALA A 130 -3.65 -1.22 -12.11
N PRO A 131 -3.85 -2.05 -13.15
CA PRO A 131 -5.10 -2.06 -13.93
C PRO A 131 -6.33 -2.43 -13.09
N VAL A 132 -6.18 -3.33 -12.11
CA VAL A 132 -7.26 -3.72 -11.20
C VAL A 132 -7.61 -2.57 -10.25
N ILE A 133 -6.61 -1.86 -9.74
CA ILE A 133 -6.80 -0.70 -8.87
C ILE A 133 -7.55 0.42 -9.60
N ILE A 134 -7.12 0.78 -10.81
CA ILE A 134 -7.67 1.94 -11.53
C ILE A 134 -9.00 1.64 -12.23
N ALA A 135 -9.20 0.42 -12.73
CA ALA A 135 -10.34 0.09 -13.62
C ALA A 135 -11.15 -1.14 -13.19
N GLY A 136 -10.72 -1.87 -12.16
CA GLY A 136 -11.46 -3.02 -11.64
C GLY A 136 -12.79 -2.62 -11.01
N ASN A 137 -13.81 -3.46 -11.20
CA ASN A 137 -15.04 -3.37 -10.41
C ASN A 137 -14.82 -3.89 -8.99
N GLU A 138 -15.77 -3.65 -8.08
CA GLU A 138 -15.64 -4.05 -6.67
C GLU A 138 -15.42 -5.56 -6.47
N ALA A 139 -16.06 -6.40 -7.27
CA ALA A 139 -15.88 -7.85 -7.18
C ALA A 139 -14.46 -8.28 -7.61
N GLN A 140 -13.90 -7.64 -8.64
CA GLN A 140 -12.52 -7.87 -9.07
C GLN A 140 -11.52 -7.37 -8.03
N LYS A 141 -11.70 -6.15 -7.52
CA LYS A 141 -10.79 -5.57 -6.52
C LYS A 141 -10.76 -6.39 -5.24
N THR A 142 -11.93 -6.72 -4.70
CA THR A 142 -12.03 -7.56 -3.49
C THR A 142 -11.36 -8.91 -3.69
N LYS A 143 -11.62 -9.59 -4.82
CA LYS A 143 -11.08 -10.92 -5.08
C LYS A 143 -9.58 -10.92 -5.35
N TYR A 144 -9.09 -10.01 -6.19
CA TYR A 144 -7.73 -10.06 -6.71
C TYR A 144 -6.75 -9.23 -5.89
N LEU A 145 -7.16 -8.12 -5.28
CA LEU A 145 -6.29 -7.36 -4.40
C LEU A 145 -6.28 -7.98 -2.98
N GLY A 146 -7.43 -8.44 -2.48
CA GLY A 146 -7.52 -9.07 -1.16
C GLY A 146 -6.60 -10.28 -1.00
N ARG A 147 -6.51 -11.16 -2.01
CA ARG A 147 -5.59 -12.31 -1.97
C ARG A 147 -4.11 -11.91 -1.87
N MET A 148 -3.73 -10.74 -2.37
CA MET A 148 -2.34 -10.26 -2.32
C MET A 148 -1.97 -9.70 -0.94
N THR A 149 -2.97 -9.38 -0.13
CA THR A 149 -2.81 -8.85 1.24
C THR A 149 -3.01 -9.93 2.30
N GLU A 150 -3.67 -11.05 1.96
CA GLU A 150 -3.87 -12.19 2.85
C GLU A 150 -2.66 -13.13 2.91
N GLU A 151 -1.96 -13.33 1.79
CA GLU A 151 -0.82 -14.23 1.67
C GLU A 151 0.30 -13.60 0.81
N PRO A 152 1.58 -13.97 1.01
CA PRO A 152 2.70 -13.54 0.17
C PRO A 152 2.65 -14.27 -1.18
N LEU A 153 1.72 -13.85 -2.04
CA LEU A 153 1.52 -14.40 -3.38
C LEU A 153 2.40 -13.70 -4.40
N GLN A 154 3.01 -14.53 -5.25
CA GLN A 154 3.92 -14.13 -6.31
C GLN A 154 3.66 -14.91 -7.59
#